data_AF-A0A7S0REJ0-F1
#
_entry.id   AF-A0A7S0REJ0-F1
#
_cell.length_a   1.000
_cell.length_b   1.000
_cell.length_c   1.000
_cell.angle_alpha   90.00
_cell.angle_beta   90.00
_cell.angle_gamma   90.00
#
_symmetry.space_group_name_H-M   'P 1'
#
loop_
_entity.id
_entity.type
_entity.pdbx_description
1 polymer ?
#
loop_
_entity_poly.entity_id
_entity_poly.type
_entity_poly.pdbx_seq_one_letter_code
_entity_poly.pdbx_strand_id
1 'polypeptide(L)'
;GVTAASAARVCFVALMDATSAEAAGAGPAGGRSGAWSVEVLKGYPFADPRRNSKVPKLLIQRMFPHARYSIWADGKLQLQADPLALIAELLWSRGKQYALSQHHVRNDLEAEFSKLSAAFTGELSISKEFDAQRVAWISQQLKTYKQERFPLALGLPDTAVLVQEHTQFTNELGCNWFREILRFPHGRDQMSFTYAASKAGGLAPVEIFPKCYFVVAAREFGHQHRTGLGWKP
;
A
#
# COMPACT_ATOMS: atom_id res chain seq x y z
N GLY A 1 20.27 -8.90 3.17
CA GLY A 1 19.87 -10.32 3.10
C GLY A 1 19.28 -10.76 4.43
N VAL A 2 18.40 -11.76 4.42
CA VAL A 2 17.70 -12.24 5.63
C VAL A 2 18.66 -13.01 6.53
N THR A 3 18.73 -12.63 7.81
CA THR A 3 19.55 -13.33 8.81
C THR A 3 18.90 -14.65 9.26
N ALA A 4 19.68 -15.57 9.81
CA ALA A 4 19.14 -16.83 10.37
C ALA A 4 18.11 -16.58 11.49
N ALA A 5 18.33 -15.53 12.30
CA ALA A 5 17.41 -15.13 13.36
C ALA A 5 16.04 -14.69 12.83
N SER A 6 16.03 -13.98 11.69
CA SER A 6 14.82 -13.56 11.00
C SER A 6 14.16 -14.72 10.28
N ALA A 7 14.92 -15.59 9.61
CA ALA A 7 14.37 -16.77 8.94
C ALA A 7 13.61 -17.71 9.89
N ALA A 8 13.99 -17.76 11.17
CA ALA A 8 13.30 -18.55 12.20
C ALA A 8 12.02 -17.91 12.77
N ARG A 9 11.80 -16.59 12.55
CA ARG A 9 10.71 -15.82 13.19
C ARG A 9 9.77 -15.12 12.22
N VAL A 10 10.13 -15.08 10.94
CA VAL A 10 9.42 -14.34 9.90
C VAL A 10 8.75 -15.31 8.94
N CYS A 11 7.45 -15.15 8.75
CA CYS A 11 6.72 -15.84 7.69
C CYS A 11 6.72 -14.95 6.43
N PHE A 12 7.21 -15.50 5.32
CA PHE A 12 7.16 -14.83 4.01
C PHE A 12 5.94 -15.32 3.24
N VAL A 13 5.00 -14.43 2.95
CA VAL A 13 3.76 -14.77 2.25
C VAL A 13 3.60 -13.87 1.02
N ALA A 14 3.40 -14.49 -0.14
CA ALA A 14 3.14 -13.81 -1.40
C ALA A 14 1.68 -14.03 -1.78
N LEU A 15 0.93 -12.94 -1.95
CA LEU A 15 -0.47 -12.96 -2.36
C LEU A 15 -0.55 -12.58 -3.83
N MET A 16 -0.94 -13.52 -4.69
CA MET A 16 -0.79 -13.39 -6.14
C MET A 16 -2.02 -13.91 -6.90
N ASP A 17 -2.16 -13.51 -8.16
CA ASP A 17 -3.01 -14.24 -9.11
C ASP A 17 -2.31 -15.51 -9.61
N ALA A 18 -3.06 -16.40 -10.26
CA ALA A 18 -2.54 -17.69 -10.72
C ALA A 18 -1.38 -17.52 -11.72
N THR A 19 -1.49 -16.57 -12.64
CA THR A 19 -0.46 -16.27 -13.64
C THR A 19 0.85 -15.82 -12.99
N SER A 20 0.77 -14.94 -12.00
CA SER A 20 1.91 -14.43 -11.25
C SER A 20 2.53 -15.51 -10.37
N ALA A 21 1.73 -16.41 -9.79
CA ALA A 21 2.22 -17.54 -9.01
C ALA A 21 3.01 -18.52 -9.89
N GLU A 22 2.51 -18.86 -11.08
CA GLU A 22 3.22 -19.68 -12.06
C GLU A 22 4.55 -19.04 -12.48
N ALA A 23 4.54 -17.74 -12.81
CA ALA A 23 5.74 -17.00 -13.17
C ALA A 23 6.78 -16.95 -12.02
N ALA A 24 6.32 -16.99 -10.77
CA ALA A 24 7.18 -17.05 -9.58
C ALA A 24 7.69 -18.48 -9.27
N GLY A 25 7.38 -19.48 -10.09
CA GLY A 25 7.78 -20.87 -9.88
C GLY A 25 6.94 -21.64 -8.86
N ALA A 26 5.79 -21.08 -8.46
CA ALA A 26 4.76 -21.80 -7.71
C ALA A 26 3.71 -22.41 -8.67
N GLY A 27 2.82 -23.26 -8.19
CA GLY A 27 1.74 -23.80 -9.02
C GLY A 27 0.57 -22.81 -9.20
N PRO A 28 -0.36 -23.05 -10.14
CA PRO A 28 -1.57 -22.24 -10.33
C PRO A 28 -2.49 -22.18 -9.10
N ALA A 29 -2.34 -23.13 -8.18
CA ALA A 29 -3.04 -23.17 -6.90
C ALA A 29 -2.26 -22.54 -5.74
N GLY A 30 -1.06 -22.02 -5.99
CA GLY A 30 -0.10 -21.58 -4.98
C GLY A 30 0.97 -22.63 -4.69
N GLY A 31 1.60 -22.53 -3.52
CA GLY A 31 2.64 -23.45 -3.06
C GLY A 31 3.80 -22.73 -2.41
N ARG A 32 5.03 -23.16 -2.70
CA ARG A 32 6.25 -22.53 -2.18
C ARG A 32 7.15 -22.08 -3.31
N SER A 33 7.74 -20.89 -3.14
CA SER A 33 8.84 -20.40 -3.99
C SER A 33 9.95 -19.88 -3.08
N GLY A 34 11.01 -20.67 -2.91
CA GLY A 34 12.06 -20.42 -1.92
C GLY A 34 11.51 -20.29 -0.49
N ALA A 35 11.72 -19.15 0.14
CA ALA A 35 11.22 -18.86 1.50
C ALA A 35 9.73 -18.51 1.53
N TRP A 36 9.12 -18.17 0.39
CA TRP A 36 7.76 -17.65 0.30
C TRP A 36 6.71 -18.77 0.26
N SER A 37 5.67 -18.65 1.08
CA SER A 37 4.37 -19.31 0.87
C SER A 37 3.59 -18.47 -0.14
N VAL A 38 3.26 -19.05 -1.28
CA VAL A 38 2.53 -18.38 -2.35
C VAL A 38 1.05 -18.77 -2.25
N GLU A 39 0.21 -17.79 -1.94
CA GLU A 39 -1.24 -17.94 -1.84
C GLU A 39 -1.90 -17.31 -3.06
N VAL A 40 -2.62 -18.13 -3.84
CA VAL A 40 -3.37 -17.63 -5.00
C VAL A 40 -4.74 -17.15 -4.57
N LEU A 41 -4.98 -15.84 -4.71
CA LEU A 41 -6.25 -15.21 -4.36
C LEU A 41 -7.30 -15.47 -5.46
N LYS A 42 -8.50 -15.87 -5.04
CA LYS A 42 -9.68 -16.10 -5.90
C LYS A 42 -10.83 -15.23 -5.42
N GLY A 43 -11.80 -14.97 -6.30
CA GLY A 43 -13.03 -14.26 -5.92
C GLY A 43 -12.79 -12.79 -5.56
N TYR A 44 -12.13 -12.05 -6.45
CA TYR A 44 -11.82 -10.66 -6.22
C TYR A 44 -13.08 -9.78 -6.05
N PRO A 45 -13.15 -8.92 -5.01
CA PRO A 45 -14.33 -8.09 -4.76
C PRO A 45 -14.49 -6.92 -5.74
N PHE A 46 -13.43 -6.56 -6.48
CA PHE A 46 -13.45 -5.43 -7.40
C PHE A 46 -13.00 -5.86 -8.80
N ALA A 47 -13.62 -5.25 -9.82
CA ALA A 47 -13.20 -5.40 -11.21
C ALA A 47 -11.83 -4.75 -11.49
N ASP A 48 -11.44 -3.70 -10.76
CA ASP A 48 -10.12 -3.08 -10.86
C ASP A 48 -9.08 -3.85 -10.02
N PRO A 49 -8.08 -4.52 -10.62
CA PRO A 49 -7.07 -5.29 -9.91
C PRO A 49 -6.27 -4.45 -8.90
N ARG A 50 -6.09 -3.15 -9.16
CA ARG A 50 -5.36 -2.25 -8.26
C ARG A 50 -6.07 -2.10 -6.93
N ARG A 51 -7.41 -2.16 -6.92
CA ARG A 51 -8.22 -2.11 -5.70
C ARG A 51 -8.15 -3.41 -4.91
N ASN A 52 -8.06 -4.54 -5.60
CA ASN A 52 -7.94 -5.85 -4.95
C ASN A 52 -6.66 -5.94 -4.10
N SER A 53 -5.55 -5.35 -4.56
CA SER A 53 -4.32 -5.27 -3.76
C SER A 53 -4.49 -4.52 -2.43
N LYS A 54 -5.48 -3.63 -2.33
CA LYS A 54 -5.72 -2.82 -1.12
C LYS A 54 -6.40 -3.60 -0.01
N VAL A 55 -7.08 -4.70 -0.32
CA VAL A 55 -7.69 -5.57 0.68
C VAL A 55 -6.62 -6.17 1.60
N PRO A 56 -5.65 -6.96 1.11
CA PRO A 56 -4.63 -7.52 1.99
C PRO A 56 -3.66 -6.47 2.52
N LYS A 57 -3.39 -5.40 1.75
CA LYS A 57 -2.50 -4.31 2.17
C LYS A 57 -3.01 -3.56 3.40
N LEU A 58 -4.30 -3.23 3.43
CA LEU A 58 -4.89 -2.38 4.47
C LEU A 58 -5.54 -3.18 5.58
N LEU A 59 -5.95 -4.43 5.32
CA LEU A 59 -6.62 -5.30 6.29
C LEU A 59 -5.73 -6.46 6.73
N ILE A 60 -4.41 -6.29 6.70
CA ILE A 60 -3.42 -7.35 6.95
C ILE A 60 -3.63 -8.07 8.28
N GLN A 61 -4.08 -7.36 9.33
CA GLN A 61 -4.33 -7.93 10.65
C GLN A 61 -5.49 -8.94 10.66
N ARG A 62 -6.44 -8.81 9.73
CA ARG A 62 -7.53 -9.80 9.56
C ARG A 62 -7.02 -11.09 8.92
N MET A 63 -5.99 -10.99 8.08
CA MET A 63 -5.38 -12.14 7.40
C MET A 63 -4.36 -12.85 8.27
N PHE A 64 -3.65 -12.11 9.12
CA PHE A 64 -2.61 -12.63 9.99
C PHE A 64 -2.85 -12.23 11.46
N PRO A 65 -3.95 -12.71 12.08
CA PRO A 65 -4.35 -12.28 13.44
C PRO A 65 -3.37 -12.72 14.54
N HIS A 66 -2.47 -13.65 14.26
CA HIS A 66 -1.45 -14.15 15.19
C HIS A 66 -0.09 -13.47 15.00
N ALA A 67 0.06 -12.61 13.98
CA ALA A 67 1.28 -11.85 13.80
C ALA A 67 1.31 -10.66 14.78
N ARG A 68 2.49 -10.36 15.32
CA ARG A 68 2.68 -9.14 16.12
C ARG A 68 3.09 -7.94 15.26
N TYR A 69 3.85 -8.21 14.20
CA TYR A 69 4.33 -7.21 13.26
C TYR A 69 4.10 -7.71 11.84
N SER A 70 3.93 -6.79 10.90
CA SER A 70 3.89 -7.11 9.48
C SER A 70 4.61 -6.06 8.65
N ILE A 71 5.26 -6.52 7.60
CA ILE A 71 5.83 -5.68 6.55
C ILE A 71 5.07 -5.99 5.26
N TRP A 72 4.38 -5.00 4.72
CA TRP A 72 3.84 -5.05 3.37
C TRP A 72 4.87 -4.49 2.40
N ALA A 73 5.07 -5.16 1.26
CA ALA A 73 5.80 -4.65 0.12
C ALA A 73 4.97 -4.88 -1.14
N ASP A 74 4.75 -3.81 -1.93
CA ASP A 74 4.07 -3.93 -3.22
C ASP A 74 4.86 -4.88 -4.15
N GLY A 75 4.17 -5.66 -4.98
CA GLY A 75 4.76 -6.73 -5.80
C GLY A 75 5.81 -6.32 -6.84
N LYS A 76 6.07 -5.02 -6.99
CA LYS A 76 7.16 -4.47 -7.82
C LYS A 76 8.47 -4.26 -7.05
N LEU A 77 8.47 -4.56 -5.76
CA LEU A 77 9.57 -4.31 -4.83
C LEU A 77 10.18 -5.61 -4.30
N GLN A 78 11.50 -5.62 -4.19
CA GLN A 78 12.25 -6.67 -3.51
C GLN A 78 12.89 -6.08 -2.26
N LEU A 79 12.49 -6.59 -1.10
CA LEU A 79 13.07 -6.19 0.18
C LEU A 79 14.55 -6.63 0.24
N GLN A 80 15.44 -5.67 0.49
CA GLN A 80 16.90 -5.89 0.58
C GLN A 80 17.36 -5.99 2.04
N ALA A 81 16.70 -5.24 2.91
CA ALA A 81 16.98 -5.21 4.34
C ALA A 81 16.39 -6.41 5.08
N ASP A 82 17.01 -6.76 6.21
CA ASP A 82 16.49 -7.79 7.10
C ASP A 82 15.17 -7.33 7.74
N PRO A 83 14.09 -8.14 7.73
CA PRO A 83 12.78 -7.75 8.25
C PRO A 83 12.79 -7.31 9.72
N LEU A 84 13.55 -8.02 10.59
CA LEU A 84 13.60 -7.66 12.01
C LEU A 84 14.41 -6.38 12.22
N ALA A 85 15.45 -6.15 11.43
CA ALA A 85 16.19 -4.88 11.46
C ALA A 85 15.30 -3.69 11.07
N LEU A 86 14.43 -3.84 10.06
CA LEU A 86 13.49 -2.80 9.68
C LEU A 86 12.49 -2.48 10.80
N ILE A 87 11.94 -3.50 11.46
CA ILE A 87 11.04 -3.31 12.60
C ILE A 87 11.78 -2.60 13.75
N ALA A 88 13.00 -3.03 14.07
CA ALA A 88 13.80 -2.44 15.12
C ALA A 88 14.10 -0.96 14.87
N GLU A 89 14.47 -0.60 13.64
CA GLU A 89 14.87 0.75 13.28
C GLU A 89 13.70 1.71 13.03
N LEU A 90 12.59 1.23 12.48
CA LEU A 90 11.48 2.10 12.10
C LEU A 90 10.39 2.19 13.17
N LEU A 91 10.27 1.17 14.01
CA LEU A 91 9.25 1.11 15.07
C LEU A 91 9.88 1.22 16.45
N TRP A 92 10.73 0.26 16.84
CA TRP A 92 11.19 0.16 18.23
C TRP A 92 12.08 1.33 18.66
N SER A 93 13.11 1.67 17.87
CA SER A 93 14.04 2.77 18.21
C SER A 93 13.36 4.14 18.21
N ARG A 94 12.22 4.27 17.51
CA ARG A 94 11.47 5.52 17.34
C ARG A 94 10.23 5.62 18.24
N GLY A 95 9.88 4.54 18.95
CA GLY A 95 8.64 4.46 19.74
C GLY A 95 7.39 4.62 18.87
N LYS A 96 7.40 4.06 17.65
CA LYS A 96 6.33 4.18 16.66
C LYS A 96 5.65 2.83 16.44
N GLN A 97 4.40 2.87 16.00
CA GLN A 97 3.58 1.68 15.74
C GLN A 97 3.40 1.42 14.24
N TYR A 98 3.60 2.43 13.41
CA TYR A 98 3.44 2.35 11.97
C TYR A 98 4.55 3.14 11.29
N ALA A 99 5.08 2.65 10.17
CA ALA A 99 6.08 3.36 9.39
C ALA A 99 5.85 3.20 7.89
N LEU A 100 6.05 4.30 7.16
CA LEU A 100 6.04 4.34 5.70
C LEU A 100 6.91 5.49 5.19
N SER A 101 7.34 5.41 3.93
CA SER A 101 8.25 6.39 3.35
C SER A 101 7.55 7.69 2.95
N GLN A 102 8.29 8.79 2.93
CA GLN A 102 7.88 10.03 2.28
C GLN A 102 7.82 9.86 0.76
N HIS A 103 6.86 10.54 0.12
CA HIS A 103 6.84 10.66 -1.32
C HIS A 103 8.06 11.45 -1.83
N HIS A 104 8.62 11.02 -2.96
CA HIS A 104 9.93 11.43 -3.47
C HIS A 104 10.07 12.92 -3.82
N VAL A 105 8.97 13.61 -4.11
CA VAL A 105 8.98 14.98 -4.67
C VAL A 105 7.92 15.89 -4.05
N ARG A 106 6.91 15.35 -3.36
CA ARG A 106 5.67 16.08 -3.08
C ARG A 106 5.32 15.96 -1.60
N ASN A 107 4.97 17.10 -1.00
CA ASN A 107 4.56 17.23 0.39
C ASN A 107 3.17 17.87 0.55
N ASP A 108 2.55 18.30 -0.55
CA ASP A 108 1.24 18.95 -0.55
C ASP A 108 0.18 18.06 -1.21
N LEU A 109 -0.83 17.68 -0.42
CA LEU A 109 -1.93 16.84 -0.85
C LEU A 109 -2.86 17.55 -1.86
N GLU A 110 -3.02 18.87 -1.78
CA GLU A 110 -3.86 19.64 -2.69
C GLU A 110 -3.24 19.71 -4.10
N ALA A 111 -1.93 19.99 -4.15
CA ALA A 111 -1.16 19.89 -5.39
C ALA A 111 -1.22 18.47 -5.98
N GLU A 112 -1.20 17.43 -5.14
CA GLU A 112 -1.31 16.05 -5.59
C GLU A 112 -2.69 15.73 -6.21
N PHE A 113 -3.78 16.19 -5.59
CA PHE A 113 -5.13 16.03 -6.15
C PHE A 113 -5.22 16.63 -7.57
N SER A 114 -4.68 17.84 -7.74
CA SER A 114 -4.71 18.56 -9.02
C SER A 114 -3.90 17.83 -10.10
N LYS A 115 -2.69 17.38 -9.76
CA LYS A 115 -1.82 16.61 -10.69
C LYS A 115 -2.44 15.28 -11.08
N LEU A 116 -3.03 14.57 -10.13
CA LEU A 116 -3.64 13.28 -10.39
C LEU A 116 -4.85 13.39 -11.30
N SER A 117 -5.66 14.45 -11.12
CA SER A 117 -6.76 14.76 -12.04
C SER A 117 -6.27 14.95 -13.48
N ALA A 118 -5.19 15.73 -13.67
CA ALA A 118 -4.59 15.93 -15.00
C ALA A 118 -3.99 14.64 -15.56
N ALA A 119 -3.34 13.82 -14.72
CA ALA A 119 -2.76 12.56 -15.15
C ALA A 119 -3.82 11.55 -15.60
N PHE A 120 -5.00 11.51 -14.97
CA PHE A 120 -6.09 10.62 -15.40
C PHE A 120 -6.64 10.95 -16.79
N THR A 121 -6.57 12.21 -17.22
CA THR A 121 -6.97 12.63 -18.57
C THR A 121 -5.78 12.70 -19.53
N GLY A 122 -4.60 12.23 -19.12
CA GLY A 122 -3.36 12.26 -19.89
C GLY A 122 -2.61 10.94 -19.76
N GLU A 123 -1.45 10.95 -19.10
CA GLU A 123 -0.53 9.80 -19.01
C GLU A 123 -1.14 8.50 -18.43
N LEU A 124 -2.21 8.62 -17.64
CA LEU A 124 -2.89 7.50 -16.98
C LEU A 124 -4.32 7.29 -17.53
N SER A 125 -4.62 7.84 -18.70
CA SER A 125 -5.91 7.68 -19.38
C SER A 125 -6.16 6.21 -19.73
N ILE A 126 -7.41 5.77 -19.55
CA ILE A 126 -7.84 4.41 -19.88
C ILE A 126 -9.03 4.47 -20.84
N SER A 127 -10.08 5.20 -20.45
CA SER A 127 -11.20 5.53 -21.33
C SER A 127 -11.86 6.80 -20.83
N LYS A 128 -12.45 7.58 -21.74
CA LYS A 128 -13.03 8.88 -21.41
C LYS A 128 -14.05 8.80 -20.25
N GLU A 129 -14.91 7.78 -20.26
CA GLU A 129 -15.94 7.59 -19.24
C GLU A 129 -15.34 7.23 -17.88
N PHE A 130 -14.35 6.32 -17.88
CA PHE A 130 -13.68 5.91 -16.65
C PHE A 130 -12.80 7.03 -16.07
N ASP A 131 -12.13 7.80 -16.93
CA ASP A 131 -11.30 8.93 -16.57
C ASP A 131 -12.15 10.04 -15.94
N ALA A 132 -13.28 10.38 -16.56
CA ALA A 132 -14.24 11.34 -16.01
C ALA A 132 -14.75 10.91 -14.63
N GLN A 133 -15.04 9.61 -14.44
CA GLN A 133 -15.48 9.09 -13.15
C GLN A 133 -14.37 9.19 -12.09
N ARG A 134 -13.12 8.89 -12.44
CA ARG A 134 -11.97 9.03 -11.54
C ARG A 134 -11.72 10.48 -11.12
N VAL A 135 -11.84 11.42 -12.07
CA VAL A 135 -11.74 12.86 -11.79
C VAL A 135 -12.87 13.33 -10.86
N ALA A 136 -14.09 12.83 -11.05
CA ALA A 136 -15.21 13.12 -10.17
C ALA A 136 -14.96 12.64 -8.72
N TRP A 137 -14.46 11.41 -8.54
CA TRP A 137 -14.10 10.89 -7.21
C TRP A 137 -12.99 11.70 -6.54
N ILE A 138 -11.96 12.09 -7.28
CA ILE A 138 -10.89 12.96 -6.78
C ILE A 138 -11.44 14.31 -6.31
N SER A 139 -12.29 14.93 -7.13
CA SER A 139 -12.91 16.22 -6.81
C SER A 139 -13.81 16.11 -5.58
N GLN A 140 -14.58 15.03 -5.48
CA GLN A 140 -15.45 14.77 -4.33
C GLN A 140 -14.66 14.52 -3.04
N GLN A 141 -13.54 13.80 -3.11
CA GLN A 141 -12.66 13.57 -1.96
C GLN A 141 -12.08 14.89 -1.43
N LEU A 142 -11.49 15.70 -2.31
CA LEU A 142 -10.93 16.99 -1.92
C LEU A 142 -12.01 17.93 -1.33
N LYS A 143 -13.20 17.98 -1.96
CA LYS A 143 -14.34 18.76 -1.43
C LYS A 143 -14.74 18.29 -0.04
N THR A 144 -14.82 16.98 0.19
CA THR A 144 -15.16 16.40 1.49
C THR A 144 -14.13 16.81 2.55
N TYR A 145 -12.84 16.70 2.25
CA TYR A 145 -11.77 17.05 3.18
C TYR A 145 -11.79 18.54 3.54
N LYS A 146 -12.02 19.42 2.56
CA LYS A 146 -12.19 20.87 2.80
C LYS A 146 -13.41 21.19 3.66
N GLN A 147 -14.54 20.53 3.42
CA GLN A 147 -15.77 20.70 4.20
C GLN A 147 -15.59 20.28 5.67
N GLU A 148 -14.80 19.23 5.91
CA GLU A 148 -14.43 18.78 7.24
C GLU A 148 -13.29 19.59 7.89
N ARG A 149 -12.80 20.63 7.21
CA ARG A 149 -11.65 21.46 7.65
C ARG A 149 -10.39 20.64 7.93
N PHE A 150 -10.20 19.56 7.18
CA PHE A 150 -9.01 18.72 7.31
C PHE A 150 -7.77 19.44 6.75
N PRO A 151 -6.64 19.50 7.49
CA PRO A 151 -5.42 20.13 7.01
C PRO A 151 -4.77 19.31 5.89
N LEU A 152 -4.62 19.90 4.70
CA LEU A 152 -4.05 19.25 3.52
C LEU A 152 -2.51 19.27 3.48
N ALA A 153 -1.87 20.11 4.31
CA ALA A 153 -0.42 20.25 4.40
C ALA A 153 0.22 19.29 5.43
N LEU A 154 -0.16 18.01 5.41
CA LEU A 154 0.35 16.98 6.34
C LEU A 154 1.40 16.06 5.71
N GLY A 155 1.92 16.40 4.53
CA GLY A 155 2.80 15.53 3.76
C GLY A 155 2.04 14.51 2.92
N LEU A 156 2.78 13.86 2.02
CA LEU A 156 2.29 12.79 1.18
C LEU A 156 3.20 11.56 1.37
N PRO A 157 2.67 10.43 1.83
CA PRO A 157 3.48 9.22 1.94
C PRO A 157 3.54 8.46 0.62
N ASP A 158 4.63 7.71 0.45
CA ASP A 158 4.71 6.59 -0.47
C ASP A 158 4.35 5.31 0.30
N THR A 159 3.31 4.65 -0.19
CA THR A 159 2.63 3.53 0.47
C THR A 159 3.18 2.17 0.02
N ALA A 160 4.22 2.13 -0.80
CA ALA A 160 4.67 0.89 -1.42
C ALA A 160 5.33 -0.08 -0.43
N VAL A 161 5.85 0.42 0.70
CA VAL A 161 6.29 -0.38 1.85
C VAL A 161 5.61 0.15 3.10
N LEU A 162 4.98 -0.75 3.87
CA LEU A 162 4.31 -0.44 5.14
C LEU A 162 4.87 -1.36 6.22
N VAL A 163 5.38 -0.79 7.31
CA VAL A 163 5.86 -1.55 8.47
C VAL A 163 4.95 -1.22 9.64
N GLN A 164 4.35 -2.23 10.29
CA GLN A 164 3.38 -1.97 11.36
C GLN A 164 3.43 -3.01 12.47
N GLU A 165 3.29 -2.54 13.71
CA GLU A 165 2.88 -3.35 14.86
C GLU A 165 1.36 -3.51 14.84
N HIS A 166 0.88 -4.71 15.14
CA HIS A 166 -0.55 -5.00 15.20
C HIS A 166 -1.09 -4.50 16.55
N THR A 167 -1.70 -3.31 16.52
CA THR A 167 -2.29 -2.59 17.65
C THR A 167 -3.70 -2.15 17.30
N GLN A 168 -4.47 -1.69 18.30
CA GLN A 168 -5.79 -1.11 18.06
C GLN A 168 -5.71 0.07 17.07
N PHE A 169 -4.73 0.96 17.26
CA PHE A 169 -4.49 2.10 16.37
C PHE A 169 -4.27 1.67 14.92
N THR A 170 -3.37 0.70 14.66
CA THR A 170 -3.05 0.28 13.30
C THR A 170 -4.21 -0.48 12.64
N ASN A 171 -5.02 -1.21 13.44
CA ASN A 171 -6.23 -1.84 12.94
C ASN A 171 -7.28 -0.80 12.53
N GLU A 172 -7.53 0.21 13.37
CA GLU A 172 -8.47 1.30 13.08
C GLU A 172 -8.00 2.12 11.87
N LEU A 173 -6.71 2.44 11.79
CA LEU A 173 -6.09 3.08 10.62
C LEU A 173 -6.36 2.28 9.34
N GLY A 174 -6.07 0.98 9.33
CA GLY A 174 -6.32 0.11 8.18
C GLY A 174 -7.79 0.09 7.76
N CYS A 175 -8.72 0.03 8.72
CA CYS A 175 -10.17 0.06 8.46
C CYS A 175 -10.62 1.40 7.87
N ASN A 176 -10.24 2.50 8.51
CA ASN A 176 -10.57 3.85 8.06
C ASN A 176 -9.98 4.13 6.68
N TRP A 177 -8.76 3.66 6.44
CA TRP A 177 -8.11 3.83 5.15
C TRP A 177 -8.80 3.03 4.06
N PHE A 178 -9.15 1.77 4.32
CA PHE A 178 -9.92 0.94 3.39
C PHE A 178 -11.30 1.54 3.10
N ARG A 179 -11.97 2.12 4.11
CA ARG A 179 -13.24 2.84 3.94
C ARG A 179 -13.11 4.00 2.93
N GLU A 180 -12.02 4.76 3.00
CA GLU A 180 -11.77 5.85 2.04
C GLU A 180 -11.52 5.34 0.62
N ILE A 181 -10.84 4.19 0.46
CA ILE A 181 -10.67 3.54 -0.86
C ILE A 181 -12.02 3.12 -1.45
N LEU A 182 -12.96 2.67 -0.62
CA LEU A 182 -14.31 2.33 -1.06
C LEU A 182 -15.12 3.58 -1.41
N ARG A 183 -14.99 4.64 -0.61
CA ARG A 183 -15.71 5.91 -0.79
C ARG A 183 -15.26 6.66 -2.04
N PHE A 184 -13.97 6.64 -2.35
CA PHE A 184 -13.37 7.35 -3.48
C PHE A 184 -12.50 6.41 -4.34
N PRO A 185 -13.11 5.56 -5.18
CA PRO A 185 -12.41 4.45 -5.85
C PRO A 185 -11.60 4.86 -7.09
N HIS A 186 -10.83 5.94 -7.01
CA HIS A 186 -9.94 6.41 -8.11
C HIS A 186 -8.62 5.64 -8.22
N GLY A 187 -8.28 4.82 -7.22
CA GLY A 187 -7.16 3.87 -7.27
C GLY A 187 -5.80 4.41 -6.79
N ARG A 188 -5.75 5.54 -6.08
CA ARG A 188 -4.54 6.03 -5.38
C ARG A 188 -4.73 6.02 -3.87
N ASP A 189 -4.00 5.15 -3.19
CA ASP A 189 -4.10 4.96 -1.74
C ASP A 189 -3.38 6.04 -0.92
N GLN A 190 -2.30 6.61 -1.44
CA GLN A 190 -1.56 7.70 -0.79
C GLN A 190 -2.42 8.92 -0.41
N MET A 191 -3.50 9.17 -1.16
CA MET A 191 -4.36 10.35 -1.00
C MET A 191 -5.18 10.35 0.29
N SER A 192 -5.51 9.16 0.79
CA SER A 192 -6.39 8.99 1.95
C SER A 192 -5.65 8.64 3.23
N PHE A 193 -4.33 8.40 3.18
CA PHE A 193 -3.57 7.95 4.35
C PHE A 193 -3.65 8.92 5.53
N THR A 194 -3.26 10.18 5.33
CA THR A 194 -3.20 11.18 6.42
C THR A 194 -4.58 11.48 6.98
N TYR A 195 -5.61 11.49 6.12
CA TYR A 195 -7.00 11.62 6.55
C TYR A 195 -7.44 10.40 7.37
N ALA A 196 -7.17 9.18 6.92
CA ALA A 196 -7.50 7.96 7.65
C ALA A 196 -6.80 7.89 9.02
N ALA A 197 -5.54 8.30 9.09
CA ALA A 197 -4.80 8.40 10.35
C ALA A 197 -5.43 9.43 11.29
N SER A 198 -5.89 10.58 10.78
CA SER A 198 -6.62 11.56 11.61
C SER A 198 -7.89 11.00 12.24
N LYS A 199 -8.57 10.07 11.56
CA LYS A 199 -9.76 9.37 12.09
C LYS A 199 -9.43 8.26 13.07
N ALA A 200 -8.16 7.84 13.16
CA ALA A 200 -7.67 6.82 14.08
C ALA A 200 -6.88 7.41 15.27
N GLY A 201 -6.89 8.74 15.48
CA GLY A 201 -6.17 9.38 16.58
C GLY A 201 -4.92 10.18 16.17
N GLY A 202 -4.69 10.36 14.87
CA GLY A 202 -3.65 11.25 14.34
C GLY A 202 -2.35 10.54 13.94
N LEU A 203 -1.34 11.35 13.63
CA LEU A 203 -0.04 10.88 13.09
C LEU A 203 1.02 10.64 14.17
N ALA A 204 0.73 10.88 15.45
CA ALA A 204 1.71 10.70 16.52
C ALA A 204 2.34 9.28 16.56
N PRO A 205 1.58 8.18 16.35
CA PRO A 205 2.13 6.82 16.31
C PRO A 205 2.80 6.44 14.98
N VAL A 206 2.82 7.33 13.99
CA VAL A 206 3.30 7.08 12.63
C VAL A 206 4.69 7.67 12.43
N GLU A 207 5.61 6.86 11.88
CA GLU A 207 6.87 7.29 11.32
C GLU A 207 6.73 7.52 9.81
N ILE A 208 6.98 8.75 9.37
CA ILE A 208 7.04 9.10 7.94
C ILE A 208 8.51 9.34 7.58
N PHE A 209 9.23 8.28 7.26
CA PHE A 209 10.68 8.30 7.13
C PHE A 209 11.16 8.82 5.75
N PRO A 210 12.35 9.43 5.65
CA PRO A 210 12.87 9.96 4.39
C PRO A 210 13.05 8.88 3.31
N LYS A 211 12.81 9.24 2.04
CA LYS A 211 12.88 8.29 0.91
C LYS A 211 14.23 7.58 0.77
N CYS A 212 15.34 8.17 1.23
CA CYS A 212 16.66 7.52 1.17
C CYS A 212 16.69 6.17 1.94
N TYR A 213 15.98 6.06 3.07
CA TYR A 213 15.84 4.80 3.79
C TYR A 213 15.06 3.75 2.99
N PHE A 214 14.06 4.18 2.21
CA PHE A 214 13.29 3.28 1.34
C PHE A 214 14.18 2.61 0.29
N VAL A 215 15.07 3.37 -0.35
CA VAL A 215 15.93 2.85 -1.42
C VAL A 215 16.92 1.81 -0.88
N VAL A 216 17.32 1.94 0.38
CA VAL A 216 18.12 0.92 1.08
C VAL A 216 17.27 -0.28 1.48
N ALA A 217 16.02 -0.05 1.92
CA ALA A 217 15.12 -1.10 2.38
C ALA A 217 14.60 -1.99 1.24
N ALA A 218 14.30 -1.41 0.08
CA ALA A 218 13.67 -2.10 -1.04
C ALA A 218 14.17 -1.60 -2.40
N ARG A 219 14.43 -2.55 -3.31
CA ARG A 219 14.78 -2.29 -4.71
C ARG A 219 13.54 -2.46 -5.58
N GLU A 220 13.26 -1.49 -6.44
CA GLU A 220 12.26 -1.65 -7.50
C GLU A 220 12.88 -2.44 -8.66
N PHE A 221 12.28 -3.57 -9.01
CA PHE A 221 12.70 -4.36 -10.18
C PHE A 221 11.74 -4.19 -11.37
N GLY A 222 10.74 -3.31 -11.22
CA GLY A 222 9.75 -3.02 -12.24
C GLY A 222 8.74 -4.16 -12.44
N HIS A 223 7.63 -3.86 -13.09
CA HIS A 223 6.75 -4.90 -13.58
C HIS A 223 7.37 -5.50 -14.86
N GLN A 224 7.75 -6.78 -14.86
CA GLN A 224 8.16 -7.46 -16.10
C GLN A 224 7.03 -7.42 -17.15
N HIS A 225 5.78 -7.45 -16.69
CA HIS A 225 4.60 -7.13 -17.47
C HIS A 225 3.69 -6.19 -16.66
N ARG A 226 3.44 -4.97 -17.18
CA ARG A 226 2.32 -4.15 -16.69
C ARG A 226 1.04 -4.76 -17.27
N THR A 227 0.34 -5.62 -16.55
CA THR A 227 -1.05 -6.00 -16.88
C THR A 227 -1.99 -4.85 -16.49
N GLY A 228 -1.72 -3.68 -17.04
CA GLY A 228 -2.58 -2.52 -17.00
C GLY A 228 -3.30 -2.45 -18.33
N LEU A 229 -4.37 -3.23 -18.46
CA LEU A 229 -5.48 -3.01 -19.39
C LEU A 229 -6.44 -4.18 -19.21
N GLY A 230 -7.72 -3.85 -19.11
CA GLY A 230 -8.77 -4.84 -19.24
C GLY A 230 -8.55 -5.66 -20.51
N TRP A 231 -8.85 -6.94 -20.37
CA TRP A 231 -9.19 -7.81 -21.47
C TRP A 231 -9.99 -7.07 -22.55
N LYS A 232 -9.51 -7.17 -23.80
CA LYS A 232 -10.32 -7.23 -25.01
C LYS A 232 -9.71 -8.33 -25.90
N PRO A 233 -10.57 -9.07 -26.63
CA PRO A 233 -10.33 -10.44 -27.11
C PRO A 233 -9.11 -10.61 -28.00
#